data_AF-A0A3C0C814-F1
#
_entry.id   AF-A0A3C0C814-F1
#
_cell.length_a   1.000
_cell.length_b   1.000
_cell.length_c   1.000
_cell.angle_alpha   90.00
_cell.angle_beta   90.00
_cell.angle_gamma   90.00
#
_symmetry.space_group_name_H-M   'P 1'
#
loop_
_entity.id
_entity.type
_entity.pdbx_description
1 polymer ?
#
loop_
_entity_poly.entity_id
_entity_poly.type
_entity_poly.pdbx_seq_one_letter_code
_entity_poly.pdbx_strand_id
1 'polypeptide(L)'
;MKNTIKLPANVYLRSYLRKCGVRFDTNIIDTVCNRGLGISFLISLAVTALLWLAHCSDWTFPGNSFYVIFFLLCSYLGFYLSRLCWCLKKRKKLRSDRIPVVCEAYAVVLYDENKFLHSGRWQRSAVLYKETGSLKPRFFSGAVRRGFCYDFRPDQVVRIFIDRENMRFYTVDDQSATAFTRARKSFQTTQTVGEVFSTSAQKDILKEK
;
A
#
# COMPACT_ATOMS: atom_id res chain seq x y z
N MET A 1 20.44 -20.12 21.41
CA MET A 1 21.03 -18.98 20.67
C MET A 1 19.93 -18.35 19.83
N LYS A 2 19.63 -17.05 20.03
CA LYS A 2 18.66 -16.34 19.19
C LYS A 2 19.33 -16.08 17.85
N ASN A 3 18.87 -16.73 16.78
CA ASN A 3 19.27 -16.39 15.42
C ASN A 3 18.83 -14.96 15.14
N THR A 4 19.77 -14.01 15.24
CA THR A 4 19.56 -12.62 14.86
C THR A 4 19.50 -12.57 13.34
N ILE A 5 18.27 -12.63 12.81
CA ILE A 5 18.03 -12.39 11.39
C ILE A 5 18.52 -10.96 11.10
N LYS A 6 19.59 -10.84 10.32
CA LYS A 6 20.08 -9.55 9.83
C LYS A 6 19.06 -9.04 8.81
N LEU A 7 18.32 -8.01 9.21
CA LEU A 7 17.39 -7.30 8.31
C LEU A 7 18.21 -6.48 7.30
N PRO A 8 17.71 -6.30 6.06
CA PRO A 8 18.32 -5.39 5.10
C PRO A 8 18.38 -3.96 5.64
N ALA A 9 19.26 -3.13 5.08
CA ALA A 9 19.31 -1.70 5.40
C ALA A 9 17.93 -1.06 5.17
N ASN A 10 17.53 -0.15 6.06
CA ASN A 10 16.24 0.54 6.07
C ASN A 10 15.01 -0.36 6.29
N VAL A 11 15.17 -1.58 6.82
CA VAL A 11 14.06 -2.46 7.21
C VAL A 11 14.04 -2.66 8.71
N TYR A 12 12.92 -2.32 9.36
CA TYR A 12 12.76 -2.43 10.81
C TYR A 12 11.49 -3.19 11.19
N LEU A 13 11.54 -3.87 12.34
CA LEU A 13 10.35 -4.47 12.95
C LEU A 13 9.51 -3.37 13.62
N ARG A 14 8.18 -3.47 13.51
CA ARG A 14 7.24 -2.58 14.21
C ARG A 14 7.47 -2.57 15.72
N SER A 15 7.76 -3.75 16.28
CA SER A 15 8.06 -3.94 17.71
C SER A 15 9.32 -3.17 18.13
N TYR A 16 10.34 -3.15 17.28
CA TYR A 16 11.57 -2.39 17.49
C TYR A 16 11.32 -0.89 17.43
N LEU A 17 10.67 -0.39 16.38
CA LEU A 17 10.35 1.03 16.23
C LEU A 17 9.50 1.57 17.39
N ARG A 18 8.56 0.76 17.89
CA ARG A 18 7.74 1.11 19.05
C ARG A 18 8.59 1.26 20.33
N LYS A 19 9.62 0.43 20.52
CA LYS A 19 10.57 0.55 21.64
C LYS A 19 11.44 1.80 21.51
N CYS A 20 11.78 2.20 20.28
CA CYS A 20 12.50 3.44 20.00
C CYS A 20 11.62 4.71 20.11
N GLY A 21 10.35 4.59 20.51
CA GLY A 21 9.44 5.73 20.67
C GLY A 21 8.73 6.18 19.39
N VAL A 22 8.98 5.53 18.25
CA VAL A 22 8.31 5.85 16.98
C VAL A 22 6.91 5.25 17.00
N ARG A 23 5.89 6.12 17.05
CA ARG A 23 4.47 5.73 17.07
C ARG A 23 3.81 6.12 15.75
N PHE A 24 3.12 5.16 15.15
CA PHE A 24 2.32 5.35 13.93
C PHE A 24 1.15 4.36 13.91
N ASP A 25 0.05 4.81 13.33
CA ASP A 25 -1.14 4.01 13.11
C ASP A 25 -1.10 3.36 11.72
N THR A 26 -1.69 2.17 11.62
CA THR A 26 -1.86 1.47 10.34
C THR A 26 -2.83 2.22 9.45
N ASN A 27 -2.44 2.51 8.21
CA ASN A 27 -3.32 3.15 7.25
C ASN A 27 -4.44 2.21 6.81
N ILE A 28 -5.63 2.39 7.40
CA ILE A 28 -6.80 1.53 7.12
C ILE A 28 -7.33 1.78 5.71
N ILE A 29 -7.42 3.04 5.29
CA ILE A 29 -8.11 3.43 4.06
C ILE A 29 -7.37 2.87 2.85
N ASP A 30 -6.08 3.17 2.72
CA ASP A 30 -5.31 2.68 1.58
C ASP A 30 -5.08 1.18 1.65
N THR A 31 -5.00 0.57 2.84
CA THR A 31 -4.90 -0.89 2.96
C THR A 31 -6.16 -1.59 2.43
N VAL A 32 -7.36 -1.10 2.78
CA VAL A 32 -8.62 -1.65 2.26
C VAL A 32 -8.73 -1.40 0.76
N CYS A 33 -8.42 -0.19 0.29
CA CYS A 33 -8.49 0.15 -1.13
C CYS A 33 -7.48 -0.66 -1.99
N ASN A 34 -6.26 -0.87 -1.50
CA ASN A 34 -5.22 -1.62 -2.21
C ASN A 34 -5.47 -3.14 -2.18
N ARG A 35 -6.09 -3.65 -1.11
CA ARG A 35 -6.49 -5.06 -1.03
C ARG A 35 -7.66 -5.37 -1.99
N GLY A 36 -8.54 -4.40 -2.23
CA GLY A 36 -9.71 -4.57 -3.09
C GLY A 36 -10.63 -5.70 -2.64
N LEU A 37 -11.22 -6.42 -3.60
CA LEU A 37 -12.01 -7.62 -3.35
C LEU A 37 -11.06 -8.79 -3.05
N GLY A 38 -10.94 -9.16 -1.78
CA GLY A 38 -10.07 -10.26 -1.37
C GLY A 38 -10.57 -11.63 -1.83
N ILE A 39 -9.70 -12.63 -1.81
CA ILE A 39 -10.05 -14.04 -2.10
C ILE A 39 -11.22 -14.52 -1.23
N SER A 40 -11.29 -14.09 0.04
CA SER A 40 -12.41 -14.43 0.92
C SER A 40 -13.76 -13.95 0.38
N PHE A 41 -13.80 -12.76 -0.23
CA PHE A 41 -15.01 -12.23 -0.87
C PHE A 41 -15.39 -13.09 -2.08
N LEU A 42 -14.42 -13.46 -2.91
CA LEU A 42 -14.66 -14.32 -4.07
C LEU A 42 -15.18 -15.71 -3.66
N ILE A 43 -14.62 -16.31 -2.60
CA ILE A 43 -15.11 -17.59 -2.06
C ILE A 43 -16.54 -17.43 -1.57
N SER A 44 -16.84 -16.40 -0.77
CA SER A 44 -18.20 -16.15 -0.31
C SER A 44 -19.17 -15.95 -1.47
N LEU A 45 -18.79 -15.19 -2.50
CA LEU A 45 -19.59 -14.98 -3.71
C LEU A 45 -19.84 -16.29 -4.47
N ALA A 46 -18.82 -17.13 -4.63
CA ALA A 46 -18.93 -18.42 -5.29
C ALA A 46 -19.86 -19.37 -4.53
N VAL A 47 -19.77 -19.40 -3.19
CA VAL A 47 -20.67 -20.19 -2.35
C VAL A 47 -22.11 -19.68 -2.47
N THR A 48 -22.33 -18.36 -2.43
CA THR A 48 -23.67 -17.78 -2.63
C THR A 48 -24.23 -18.11 -4.01
N ALA A 49 -23.42 -18.02 -5.06
CA ALA A 49 -23.83 -18.37 -6.42
C ALA A 49 -24.15 -19.86 -6.56
N LEU A 50 -23.38 -20.74 -5.91
CA LEU A 50 -23.63 -22.18 -5.90
C LEU A 50 -24.92 -22.53 -5.16
N LEU A 51 -25.17 -21.90 -4.00
CA LEU A 51 -26.44 -22.05 -3.29
C LEU A 51 -27.63 -21.57 -4.13
N TRP A 52 -27.46 -20.46 -4.85
CA TRP A 52 -28.49 -19.95 -5.77
C TRP A 52 -28.79 -20.93 -6.90
N LEU A 53 -27.77 -21.44 -7.58
CA LEU A 53 -27.94 -22.42 -8.65
C LEU A 53 -28.61 -23.69 -8.17
N ALA A 54 -28.24 -24.15 -6.97
CA ALA A 54 -28.79 -25.35 -6.38
C ALA A 54 -30.27 -25.18 -5.97
N HIS A 55 -30.68 -23.97 -5.63
CA HIS A 55 -32.09 -23.62 -5.44
C HIS A 55 -32.87 -23.64 -6.76
N CYS A 56 -32.30 -23.15 -7.86
CA CYS A 56 -32.93 -23.18 -9.17
C CYS A 56 -33.05 -24.58 -9.78
N SER A 57 -32.18 -25.53 -9.39
CA SER A 57 -32.13 -26.88 -9.95
C SER A 57 -32.97 -27.91 -9.18
N ASP A 58 -33.87 -27.46 -8.29
CA ASP A 58 -34.71 -28.30 -7.42
C ASP A 58 -33.92 -29.37 -6.65
N TRP A 59 -32.65 -29.12 -6.34
CA TRP A 59 -31.95 -29.95 -5.37
C TRP A 59 -32.63 -29.74 -4.02
N THR A 60 -33.18 -30.82 -3.47
CA THR A 60 -33.94 -30.81 -2.22
C THR A 60 -33.05 -30.40 -1.05
N PHE A 61 -32.90 -29.09 -0.82
CA PHE A 61 -32.24 -28.56 0.36
C PHE A 61 -33.23 -28.52 1.52
N PRO A 62 -32.80 -28.97 2.72
CA PRO A 62 -33.72 -29.11 3.84
C PRO A 62 -34.00 -27.76 4.52
N GLY A 63 -35.22 -27.24 4.32
CA GLY A 63 -35.90 -26.33 5.25
C GLY A 63 -35.41 -24.88 5.37
N ASN A 64 -35.96 -24.18 6.37
CA ASN A 64 -35.76 -22.74 6.62
C ASN A 64 -34.28 -22.34 6.82
N SER A 65 -33.42 -23.28 7.24
CA SER A 65 -31.99 -23.07 7.44
C SER A 65 -31.26 -22.60 6.18
N PHE A 66 -31.71 -23.04 4.99
CA PHE A 66 -31.13 -22.61 3.72
C PHE A 66 -31.29 -21.09 3.52
N TYR A 67 -32.51 -20.57 3.69
CA TYR A 67 -32.80 -19.14 3.55
C TYR A 67 -32.02 -18.29 4.55
N VAL A 68 -31.85 -18.78 5.78
CA VAL A 68 -31.05 -18.09 6.81
C VAL A 68 -29.58 -17.99 6.38
N ILE A 69 -28.97 -19.10 5.92
CA ILE A 69 -27.58 -19.11 5.46
C ILE A 69 -27.39 -18.20 4.24
N PHE A 70 -28.31 -18.27 3.27
CA PHE A 70 -28.28 -17.42 2.09
C PHE A 70 -28.34 -15.94 2.47
N PHE A 71 -29.27 -15.56 3.35
CA PHE A 71 -29.40 -14.19 3.84
C PHE A 71 -28.15 -13.72 4.60
N LEU A 72 -27.56 -14.56 5.44
CA LEU A 72 -26.30 -14.26 6.15
C LEU A 72 -25.14 -14.03 5.17
N LEU A 73 -25.04 -14.84 4.10
CA LEU A 73 -24.02 -14.65 3.08
C LEU A 73 -24.24 -13.37 2.27
N CYS A 74 -25.48 -13.09 1.85
CA CYS A 74 -25.82 -11.86 1.13
C CYS A 74 -25.56 -10.61 1.98
N SER A 75 -25.96 -10.61 3.25
CA SER A 75 -25.69 -9.50 4.17
C SER A 75 -24.19 -9.31 4.41
N TYR A 76 -23.42 -10.40 4.52
CA TYR A 76 -21.95 -10.33 4.60
C TYR A 76 -21.31 -9.72 3.36
N LEU A 77 -21.74 -10.14 2.15
CA LEU A 77 -21.28 -9.57 0.88
C LEU A 77 -21.63 -8.08 0.79
N GLY A 78 -22.86 -7.70 1.17
CA GLY A 78 -23.33 -6.31 1.23
C GLY A 78 -22.49 -5.46 2.18
N PHE A 79 -22.19 -5.97 3.38
CA PHE A 79 -21.31 -5.30 4.35
C PHE A 79 -19.88 -5.11 3.79
N TYR A 80 -19.36 -6.11 3.08
CA TYR A 80 -18.02 -6.01 2.48
C TYR A 80 -17.97 -4.91 1.41
N LEU A 81 -18.97 -4.87 0.53
CA LEU A 81 -19.09 -3.85 -0.52
C LEU A 81 -19.33 -2.46 0.07
N SER A 82 -20.18 -2.34 1.09
CA SER A 82 -20.46 -1.06 1.75
C SER A 82 -19.20 -0.50 2.43
N ARG A 83 -18.41 -1.35 3.10
CA ARG A 83 -17.11 -0.98 3.68
C ARG A 83 -16.13 -0.49 2.62
N LEU A 84 -16.02 -1.20 1.49
CA LEU A 84 -15.13 -0.82 0.40
C LEU A 84 -15.56 0.52 -0.22
N CYS A 85 -16.86 0.68 -0.49
CA CYS A 85 -17.43 1.92 -1.02
C CYS A 85 -17.21 3.10 -0.07
N TRP A 86 -17.39 2.90 1.24
CA TRP A 86 -17.11 3.92 2.25
C TRP A 86 -15.64 4.33 2.25
N CYS A 87 -14.70 3.37 2.22
CA CYS A 87 -13.27 3.66 2.14
C CYS A 87 -12.90 4.43 0.86
N LEU A 88 -13.47 4.07 -0.29
CA LEU A 88 -13.24 4.77 -1.56
C LEU A 88 -13.79 6.20 -1.54
N LYS A 89 -15.00 6.40 -1.00
CA LYS A 89 -15.59 7.73 -0.83
C LYS A 89 -14.75 8.59 0.11
N LYS A 90 -14.32 8.04 1.25
CA LYS A 90 -13.43 8.73 2.20
C LYS A 90 -12.09 9.08 1.56
N ARG A 91 -11.48 8.17 0.79
CA ARG A 91 -10.24 8.43 0.04
C ARG A 91 -10.39 9.57 -0.95
N LYS A 92 -11.49 9.61 -1.71
CA LYS A 92 -11.78 10.71 -2.64
C LYS A 92 -11.96 12.04 -1.90
N LYS A 93 -12.67 12.03 -0.75
CA LYS A 93 -12.85 13.21 0.09
C LYS A 93 -11.52 13.73 0.64
N LEU A 94 -10.67 12.86 1.16
CA LEU A 94 -9.36 13.23 1.71
C LEU A 94 -8.44 13.85 0.66
N ARG A 95 -8.42 13.27 -0.56
CA ARG A 95 -7.64 13.82 -1.68
C ARG A 95 -8.13 15.18 -2.17
N SER A 96 -9.33 15.61 -1.79
CA SER A 96 -9.84 16.93 -2.10
C SER A 96 -9.32 18.01 -1.14
N ASP A 97 -8.60 17.65 -0.07
CA ASP A 97 -8.02 18.62 0.85
C ASP A 97 -6.92 19.43 0.16
N ARG A 98 -6.92 20.74 0.41
CA ARG A 98 -6.01 21.72 -0.23
C ARG A 98 -4.63 21.76 0.44
N ILE A 99 -4.49 21.23 1.65
CA ILE A 99 -3.27 21.33 2.45
C ILE A 99 -2.74 19.92 2.78
N PRO A 100 -2.06 19.25 1.83
CA PRO A 100 -1.41 17.98 2.09
C PRO A 100 -0.16 18.15 2.96
N VAL A 101 0.12 17.15 3.80
CA VAL A 101 1.37 17.06 4.55
C VAL A 101 2.44 16.44 3.66
N VAL A 102 3.61 17.07 3.59
CA VAL A 102 4.75 16.55 2.82
C VAL A 102 5.56 15.61 3.71
N CYS A 103 5.86 14.42 3.20
CA CYS A 103 6.62 13.41 3.92
C CYS A 103 7.68 12.76 3.04
N GLU A 104 8.76 12.31 3.67
CA GLU A 104 9.85 11.55 3.06
C GLU A 104 9.73 10.07 3.43
N ALA A 105 10.15 9.18 2.53
CA ALA A 105 10.22 7.75 2.81
C ALA A 105 11.36 7.46 3.79
N TYR A 106 11.03 6.99 4.99
CA TYR A 106 12.00 6.75 6.06
C TYR A 106 12.53 5.32 6.06
N ALA A 107 11.63 4.32 6.10
CA ALA A 107 12.02 2.92 6.18
C ALA A 107 10.89 1.97 5.76
N VAL A 108 11.21 0.70 5.53
CA VAL A 108 10.23 -0.37 5.41
C VAL A 108 10.00 -0.99 6.78
N VAL A 109 8.73 -1.12 7.17
CA VAL A 109 8.33 -1.70 8.44
C VAL A 109 7.74 -3.07 8.22
N LEU A 110 8.22 -4.04 9.00
CA LEU A 110 7.64 -5.38 9.09
C LEU A 110 6.73 -5.48 10.32
N TYR A 111 5.49 -5.89 10.10
CA TYR A 111 4.51 -6.10 11.17
C TYR A 111 4.73 -7.46 11.84
N ASP A 112 5.29 -7.41 13.04
CA ASP A 112 5.64 -8.57 13.88
C ASP A 112 4.48 -9.01 14.81
N GLU A 113 3.23 -8.92 14.32
CA GLU A 113 2.06 -9.18 15.17
C GLU A 113 1.84 -10.66 15.48
N ASN A 114 2.50 -11.56 14.74
CA ASN A 114 2.40 -12.99 14.92
C ASN A 114 3.79 -13.60 15.12
N LYS A 115 3.98 -14.33 16.24
CA LYS A 115 5.23 -15.04 16.62
C LYS A 115 5.72 -16.06 15.57
N PHE A 116 4.97 -16.31 14.50
CA PHE A 116 5.32 -17.17 13.37
C PHE A 116 6.36 -16.54 12.42
N LEU A 117 7.40 -15.93 13.01
CA LEU A 117 8.49 -15.16 12.38
C LEU A 117 9.40 -15.97 11.43
N HIS A 118 9.07 -17.22 11.09
CA HIS A 118 10.00 -18.13 10.41
C HIS A 118 9.82 -18.20 8.88
N SER A 119 8.80 -17.56 8.29
CA SER A 119 8.67 -17.53 6.83
C SER A 119 8.50 -16.10 6.29
N GLY A 120 9.53 -15.59 5.62
CA GLY A 120 9.53 -14.25 5.02
C GLY A 120 8.46 -14.01 3.95
N ARG A 121 7.77 -15.06 3.48
CA ARG A 121 6.71 -14.96 2.46
C ARG A 121 5.37 -14.43 3.00
N TRP A 122 5.12 -14.52 4.30
CA TRP A 122 3.81 -14.18 4.89
C TRP A 122 3.84 -12.92 5.76
N GLN A 123 5.01 -12.27 5.87
CA GLN A 123 5.15 -11.05 6.63
C GLN A 123 4.43 -9.91 5.93
N ARG A 124 3.71 -9.10 6.72
CA ARG A 124 3.09 -7.88 6.23
C ARG A 124 4.10 -6.76 6.34
N SER A 125 4.22 -5.96 5.29
CA SER A 125 5.12 -4.82 5.27
C SER A 125 4.40 -3.55 4.83
N ALA A 126 4.91 -2.41 5.28
CA ALA A 126 4.49 -1.09 4.80
C ALA A 126 5.70 -0.16 4.76
N VAL A 127 5.67 0.81 3.86
CA VAL A 127 6.65 1.92 3.89
C VAL A 127 6.22 2.89 4.99
N LEU A 128 7.18 3.32 5.81
CA LEU A 128 7.01 4.34 6.81
C LEU A 128 7.49 5.67 6.24
N TYR A 129 6.62 6.65 6.32
CA TYR A 129 6.87 8.03 5.91
C TYR A 129 7.06 8.90 7.14
N LYS A 130 7.97 9.86 7.04
CA LYS A 130 8.28 10.83 8.07
C LYS A 130 7.94 12.22 7.56
N GLU A 131 7.28 13.01 8.39
CA GLU A 131 6.96 14.41 8.09
C GLU A 131 8.24 15.25 7.93
N THR A 132 8.31 16.03 6.85
CA THR A 132 9.45 16.91 6.55
C THR A 132 9.24 18.30 7.14
N GLY A 133 10.28 18.89 7.73
CA GLY A 133 10.26 20.29 8.19
C GLY A 133 9.70 20.53 9.60
N SER A 134 9.34 19.48 10.35
CA SER A 134 8.89 19.59 11.74
C SER A 134 9.97 19.14 12.73
N LEU A 135 10.13 19.90 13.82
CA LEU A 135 11.02 19.54 14.95
C LEU A 135 10.57 18.25 15.66
N LYS A 136 9.26 17.96 15.64
CA LYS A 136 8.67 16.72 16.17
C LYS A 136 7.93 16.03 15.02
N PRO A 137 8.64 15.31 14.14
CA PRO A 137 8.06 14.77 12.93
C PRO A 137 7.05 13.67 13.28
N ARG A 138 5.89 13.72 12.63
CA ARG A 138 4.91 12.62 12.67
C ARG A 138 5.31 11.52 11.70
N PHE A 139 4.94 10.30 12.05
CA PHE A 139 5.19 9.11 11.24
C PHE A 139 3.87 8.55 10.71
N PHE A 140 3.86 8.22 9.43
CA PHE A 140 2.70 7.71 8.72
C PHE A 140 3.05 6.41 8.01
N SER A 141 2.15 5.44 8.03
CA SER A 141 2.35 4.18 7.30
C SER A 141 1.67 4.22 5.93
N GLY A 142 2.33 3.66 4.93
CA GLY A 142 1.71 3.36 3.64
C GLY A 142 0.70 2.23 3.73
N ALA A 143 0.14 1.84 2.58
CA ALA A 143 -0.74 0.69 2.50
C ALA A 143 0.00 -0.58 2.94
N VAL A 144 -0.60 -1.37 3.83
CA VAL A 144 -0.02 -2.64 4.29
C VAL A 144 -0.16 -3.66 3.16
N ARG A 145 0.98 -4.17 2.68
CA ARG A 145 1.07 -5.22 1.65
C ARG A 145 1.46 -6.55 2.28
N ARG A 146 1.03 -7.65 1.66
CA ARG A 146 1.51 -9.00 2.01
C ARG A 146 2.83 -9.23 1.29
N GLY A 147 3.81 -9.80 2.00
CA GLY A 147 5.17 -9.95 1.51
C GLY A 147 6.04 -8.71 1.77
N PHE A 148 7.27 -8.75 1.27
CA PHE A 148 8.19 -7.62 1.34
C PHE A 148 7.82 -6.54 0.31
N CYS A 149 7.77 -5.29 0.77
CA CYS A 149 7.61 -4.14 -0.12
C CYS A 149 8.98 -3.82 -0.72
N TYR A 150 9.18 -4.19 -1.98
CA TYR A 150 10.44 -3.94 -2.71
C TYR A 150 10.52 -2.53 -3.31
N ASP A 151 9.42 -1.76 -3.29
CA ASP A 151 9.34 -0.42 -3.88
C ASP A 151 9.83 0.70 -2.93
N PHE A 152 10.80 0.42 -2.05
CA PHE A 152 11.35 1.46 -1.17
C PHE A 152 12.32 2.36 -1.93
N ARG A 153 12.04 3.67 -1.92
CA ARG A 153 12.90 4.70 -2.50
C ARG A 153 13.12 5.79 -1.45
N PRO A 154 14.34 5.93 -0.89
CA PRO A 154 14.59 6.88 0.20
C PRO A 154 14.34 8.33 -0.23
N ASP A 155 14.65 8.69 -1.47
CA ASP A 155 14.45 10.05 -2.00
C ASP A 155 12.99 10.35 -2.41
N GLN A 156 12.06 9.43 -2.11
CA GLN A 156 10.67 9.60 -2.49
C GLN A 156 9.96 10.56 -1.54
N VAL A 157 9.63 11.73 -2.07
CA VAL A 157 8.73 12.68 -1.41
C VAL A 157 7.28 12.32 -1.75
N VAL A 158 6.46 12.18 -0.73
CA VAL A 158 5.05 11.78 -0.83
C VAL A 158 4.16 12.80 -0.14
N ARG A 159 2.95 12.97 -0.68
CA ARG A 159 1.91 13.83 -0.08
C ARG A 159 0.91 12.97 0.68
N ILE A 160 0.64 13.34 1.92
CA ILE A 160 -0.29 12.65 2.79
C ILE A 160 -1.48 13.58 3.07
N PHE A 161 -2.67 13.06 2.80
CA PHE A 161 -3.93 13.74 3.03
C PHE A 161 -4.57 13.19 4.30
N ILE A 162 -4.62 14.00 5.35
CA ILE A 162 -5.09 13.61 6.68
C ILE A 162 -6.52 14.09 6.92
N ASP A 163 -7.33 13.29 7.62
CA ASP A 163 -8.58 13.78 8.19
C ASP A 163 -8.26 14.59 9.46
N ARG A 164 -8.56 15.88 9.46
CA ARG A 164 -8.22 16.78 10.59
C ARG A 164 -9.05 16.49 11.84
N GLU A 165 -10.26 15.98 11.66
CA GLU A 165 -11.12 15.53 12.75
C GLU A 165 -10.60 14.23 13.38
N ASN A 166 -10.05 13.33 12.55
CA ASN A 166 -9.64 12.00 12.96
C ASN A 166 -8.32 11.58 12.29
N MET A 167 -7.19 11.89 12.95
CA MET A 167 -5.85 11.65 12.41
C MET A 167 -5.53 10.18 12.06
N ARG A 168 -6.32 9.22 12.55
CA ARG A 168 -6.24 7.79 12.19
C ARG A 168 -6.56 7.53 10.71
N PHE A 169 -7.40 8.39 10.13
CA PHE A 169 -7.82 8.28 8.75
C PHE A 169 -6.99 9.23 7.90
N TYR A 170 -6.14 8.66 7.07
CA TYR A 170 -5.34 9.40 6.13
C TYR A 170 -5.13 8.56 4.88
N THR A 171 -4.74 9.23 3.80
CA THR A 171 -4.41 8.57 2.55
C THR A 171 -3.12 9.12 2.00
N VAL A 172 -2.31 8.22 1.46
CA VAL A 172 -0.98 8.49 0.92
C VAL A 172 -1.10 8.52 -0.60
N ASP A 173 -0.59 9.57 -1.21
CA ASP A 173 -0.55 9.68 -2.67
C ASP A 173 0.79 9.23 -3.24
N ASP A 174 0.96 7.91 -3.35
CA ASP A 174 2.15 7.30 -3.96
C ASP A 174 2.21 7.50 -5.50
N GLN A 175 1.12 7.95 -6.15
CA GLN A 175 1.05 8.09 -7.61
C GLN A 175 1.86 9.28 -8.15
N SER A 176 2.00 10.35 -7.36
CA SER A 176 2.83 11.49 -7.76
C SER A 176 4.32 11.11 -7.89
N ALA A 177 4.82 10.16 -7.08
CA ALA A 177 6.21 9.69 -7.17
C ALA A 177 6.55 8.91 -8.45
N THR A 178 5.59 8.16 -9.01
CA THR A 178 5.79 7.43 -10.28
C THR A 178 5.79 8.38 -11.49
N ALA A 179 5.01 9.46 -11.45
CA ALA A 179 5.02 10.50 -12.47
C ALA A 179 6.33 11.31 -12.46
N PHE A 180 6.80 11.73 -11.28
CA PHE A 180 8.06 12.49 -11.15
C PHE A 180 9.31 11.66 -11.51
N THR A 181 9.33 10.35 -11.20
CA THR A 181 10.47 9.50 -11.58
C THR A 181 10.52 9.14 -13.06
N ARG A 182 9.38 9.07 -13.76
CA ARG A 182 9.37 8.98 -15.24
C ARG A 182 9.97 10.24 -15.86
N ALA A 183 9.57 11.42 -15.38
CA ALA A 183 10.10 12.69 -15.85
C ALA A 183 11.59 12.87 -15.56
N ARG A 184 12.07 12.48 -14.36
CA ARG A 184 13.50 12.57 -14.00
C ARG A 184 14.37 11.56 -14.76
N LYS A 185 13.86 10.34 -15.00
CA LYS A 185 14.55 9.35 -15.84
C LYS A 185 14.62 9.80 -17.30
N SER A 186 13.53 10.35 -17.87
CA SER A 186 13.59 10.90 -19.22
C SER A 186 14.58 12.07 -19.31
N PHE A 187 14.65 12.94 -18.29
CA PHE A 187 15.61 14.04 -18.26
C PHE A 187 17.07 13.58 -18.18
N GLN A 188 17.36 12.55 -17.36
CA GLN A 188 18.71 11.96 -17.28
C GLN A 188 19.09 11.21 -18.56
N THR A 189 18.14 10.56 -19.24
CA THR A 189 18.38 9.94 -20.55
C THR A 189 18.66 11.01 -21.62
N THR A 190 17.95 12.14 -21.61
CA THR A 190 18.23 13.25 -22.55
C THR A 190 19.61 13.87 -22.32
N GLN A 191 20.04 14.03 -21.06
CA GLN A 191 21.37 14.57 -20.73
C GLN A 191 22.51 13.61 -21.13
N THR A 192 22.36 12.31 -20.88
CA THR A 192 23.35 11.31 -21.27
C THR A 192 23.44 11.12 -22.78
N VAL A 193 22.33 11.20 -23.52
CA VAL A 193 22.36 11.20 -24.99
C VAL A 193 23.02 12.49 -25.52
N GLY A 194 22.76 13.65 -24.91
CA GLY A 194 23.41 14.91 -25.27
C GLY A 194 24.94 14.90 -25.06
N GLU A 195 25.43 14.30 -23.97
CA GLU A 195 26.87 14.16 -23.69
C GLU A 195 27.58 13.15 -24.61
N VAL A 196 26.88 12.10 -25.04
CA VAL A 196 27.43 11.13 -26.01
C VAL A 196 27.52 11.74 -27.42
N PHE A 197 26.57 12.59 -27.82
CA PHE A 197 26.61 13.29 -29.10
C PHE A 197 27.64 14.42 -29.16
N SER A 198 27.91 15.11 -28.04
CA SER A 198 28.95 16.13 -28.00
C SER A 198 30.36 15.52 -28.06
N THR A 199 30.56 14.36 -27.43
CA THR A 199 31.85 13.65 -27.44
C THR A 199 32.14 12.90 -28.75
N SER A 200 31.12 12.48 -29.51
CA SER A 200 31.31 11.94 -30.86
C SER A 200 31.61 13.03 -31.88
N ALA A 201 30.87 14.15 -31.86
CA ALA A 201 31.11 15.29 -32.75
C ALA A 201 32.53 15.89 -32.59
N GLN A 202 33.06 15.91 -31.36
CA GLN A 202 34.42 16.38 -31.08
C GLN A 202 35.52 15.45 -31.60
N LYS A 203 35.24 14.14 -31.75
CA LYS A 203 36.17 13.15 -32.29
C LYS A 203 36.23 13.16 -33.82
N ASP A 204 35.12 13.48 -34.48
CA ASP A 204 35.08 13.53 -35.94
C ASP A 204 35.80 14.79 -36.49
N ILE A 205 35.70 15.93 -35.78
CA ILE A 205 36.43 17.17 -36.12
C ILE A 205 37.95 17.03 -35.96
N LEU A 206 38.42 16.11 -35.10
CA LEU A 206 39.84 15.87 -34.86
C LEU A 206 40.46 14.83 -35.83
N LYS A 207 39.66 14.19 -36.67
CA LYS A 207 40.14 13.26 -37.71
C LYS A 207 40.25 13.90 -39.10
N GLU A 208 39.71 15.09 -39.30
CA GLU A 208 39.74 15.85 -40.56
C GLU A 208 40.86 16.91 -40.63
N LYS A 209 41.75 16.96 -39.64
CA LYS A 209 43.00 17.74 -39.66
C LYS A 209 44.20 16.82 -39.69
#